data_AF-A0A060BSA3-F1
#
_entry.id   AF-A0A060BSA3-F1
#
_cell.length_a   1.000
_cell.length_b   1.000
_cell.length_c   1.000
_cell.angle_alpha   90.00
_cell.angle_beta   90.00
_cell.angle_gamma   90.00
#
_symmetry.space_group_name_H-M   'P 1'
#
loop_
_entity.id
_entity.type
_entity.pdbx_description
1 polymer ?
#
loop_
_entity_poly.entity_id
_entity_poly.type
_entity_poly.pdbx_seq_one_letter_code
_entity_poly.pdbx_strand_id
1 'polypeptide(L)'
;WFDATLPGFRARHPEPVAFLHMDADLYSSTRTVLDLLADRLQPGTVIVFDEFLGYPGWQEGEFRAFHEFVEEHDVRFEYVGWVPAGEQVAVRIESIGFGPGGE
;
A
#
# COMPACT_ATOMS: atom_id res chain seq x y z
N TRP A 1 0.12 -15.80 7.35
CA TRP A 1 -0.83 -14.68 7.23
C TRP A 1 -0.17 -13.40 7.69
N PHE A 2 -0.43 -12.28 7.01
CA PHE A 2 0.24 -11.00 7.28
C PHE A 2 -0.08 -10.46 8.67
N ASP A 3 -1.35 -10.53 9.10
CA ASP A 3 -1.84 -10.19 10.44
C ASP A 3 -1.07 -10.89 11.58
N ALA A 4 -0.63 -12.13 11.37
CA ALA A 4 0.12 -12.89 12.38
C ALA A 4 1.64 -12.62 12.38
N THR A 5 2.19 -12.18 11.25
CA THR A 5 3.66 -12.17 11.04
C THR A 5 4.25 -10.76 10.92
N LEU A 6 3.54 -9.86 10.24
CA LEU A 6 3.97 -8.48 10.01
C LEU A 6 4.09 -7.67 11.31
N PRO A 7 3.19 -7.79 12.32
CA PRO A 7 3.37 -7.07 13.59
C PRO A 7 4.69 -7.36 14.30
N GLY A 8 5.09 -8.64 14.34
CA GLY A 8 6.36 -9.05 14.95
C GLY A 8 7.59 -8.64 14.13
N PHE A 9 7.44 -8.49 12.81
CA PHE A 9 8.49 -7.96 11.94
C PHE A 9 8.65 -6.45 12.12
N ARG A 10 7.57 -5.66 11.98
CA ARG A 10 7.60 -4.19 12.14
C ARG A 10 8.04 -3.73 13.53
N ALA A 11 7.78 -4.53 14.57
CA ALA A 11 8.25 -4.23 15.92
C ALA A 11 9.79 -4.29 16.04
N ARG A 12 10.44 -5.13 15.22
CA ARG A 12 11.90 -5.28 15.18
C ARG A 12 12.58 -4.36 14.16
N HIS A 13 11.80 -3.77 13.27
CA HIS A 13 12.24 -2.89 12.19
C HIS A 13 11.40 -1.60 12.21
N PRO A 14 11.71 -0.66 13.13
CA PRO A 14 10.94 0.56 13.33
C PRO A 14 11.29 1.66 12.32
N GLU A 15 12.08 1.38 11.30
CA GLU A 15 12.45 2.36 10.29
C GLU A 15 11.26 2.65 9.35
N PRO A 16 11.20 3.84 8.74
CA PRO A 16 10.28 4.10 7.66
C PRO A 16 10.49 3.16 6.47
N VAL A 17 9.41 2.85 5.76
CA VAL A 17 9.46 2.02 4.55
C VAL A 17 9.90 2.90 3.39
N ALA A 18 11.06 2.61 2.79
CA ALA A 18 11.48 3.27 1.55
C ALA A 18 10.82 2.64 0.32
N PHE A 19 10.59 1.32 0.37
CA PHE A 19 10.06 0.52 -0.73
C PHE A 19 9.19 -0.61 -0.21
N LEU A 20 8.00 -0.77 -0.79
CA LEU A 20 7.05 -1.85 -0.50
C LEU A 20 6.71 -2.58 -1.80
N HIS A 21 7.01 -3.88 -1.85
CA HIS A 21 6.50 -4.77 -2.89
C HIS A 21 5.25 -5.47 -2.36
N MET A 22 4.10 -5.17 -2.93
CA MET A 22 2.80 -5.71 -2.60
C MET A 22 2.42 -6.78 -3.63
N ASP A 23 2.38 -8.02 -3.17
CA ASP A 23 2.07 -9.22 -3.95
C ASP A 23 1.21 -10.10 -3.03
N ALA A 24 -0.01 -9.64 -2.81
CA ALA A 24 -0.90 -10.15 -1.77
C ALA A 24 -2.25 -10.65 -2.31
N ASP A 25 -2.51 -10.44 -3.60
CA ASP A 25 -3.67 -10.77 -4.45
C ASP A 25 -5.02 -10.24 -3.93
N LEU A 26 -5.35 -10.60 -2.70
CA LEU A 26 -6.63 -10.35 -2.04
C LEU A 26 -6.68 -8.97 -1.42
N TYR A 27 -7.84 -8.31 -1.59
CA TYR A 27 -8.18 -7.07 -0.88
C TYR A 27 -7.86 -7.12 0.62
N SER A 28 -8.29 -8.17 1.33
CA SER A 28 -8.10 -8.27 2.78
C SER A 28 -6.63 -8.38 3.19
N SER A 29 -5.81 -9.07 2.38
CA SER A 29 -4.38 -9.17 2.59
C SER A 29 -3.70 -7.83 2.36
N THR A 30 -3.96 -7.17 1.23
CA THR A 30 -3.40 -5.85 0.89
C THR A 30 -3.79 -4.80 1.93
N ARG A 31 -5.06 -4.78 2.34
CA ARG A 31 -5.55 -3.91 3.42
C ARG A 31 -4.78 -4.09 4.71
N THR A 32 -4.67 -5.34 5.16
CA THR A 32 -3.96 -5.67 6.40
C THR A 32 -2.51 -5.15 6.37
N VAL A 33 -1.83 -5.27 5.23
CA VAL A 33 -0.45 -4.79 5.09
C VAL A 33 -0.40 -3.26 5.11
N LEU A 34 -1.27 -2.58 4.36
CA LEU A 34 -1.33 -1.11 4.31
C LEU A 34 -1.64 -0.52 5.70
N ASP A 35 -2.63 -1.05 6.41
CA ASP A 35 -3.03 -0.56 7.73
C ASP A 35 -1.90 -0.76 8.76
N LEU A 36 -1.25 -1.92 8.74
CA LEU A 36 -0.13 -2.21 9.66
C LEU A 36 1.14 -1.40 9.35
N LEU A 37 1.27 -0.88 8.14
CA LEU A 37 2.42 -0.08 7.72
C LEU A 37 2.10 1.41 7.56
N ALA A 38 0.87 1.86 7.84
CA ALA A 38 0.44 3.24 7.60
C ALA A 38 1.37 4.27 8.26
N ASP A 39 1.76 4.02 9.50
CA ASP A 39 2.69 4.86 10.28
C ASP A 39 4.16 4.74 9.85
N ARG A 40 4.46 3.87 8.88
CA ARG A 40 5.79 3.67 8.29
C ARG A 40 5.91 4.24 6.89
N LEU A 41 4.80 4.56 6.23
CA LEU A 41 4.81 5.19 4.91
C LEU A 41 5.10 6.69 5.06
N GLN A 42 5.92 7.23 4.17
CA GLN A 42 6.36 8.62 4.18
C GLN A 42 6.54 9.18 2.76
N PRO A 43 6.63 10.51 2.56
CA PRO A 43 7.01 11.08 1.28
C PRO A 43 8.27 10.41 0.70
N GLY A 44 8.19 10.03 -0.57
CA GLY A 44 9.25 9.29 -1.27
C GLY A 44 9.14 7.77 -1.19
N THR A 45 8.24 7.21 -0.38
CA THR A 45 7.99 5.75 -0.35
C THR A 45 7.47 5.30 -1.70
N VAL A 46 8.07 4.26 -2.28
CA VAL A 46 7.58 3.63 -3.51
C VAL A 46 6.87 2.34 -3.16
N ILE A 47 5.64 2.18 -3.66
CA ILE A 47 4.86 0.96 -3.53
C ILE A 47 4.69 0.37 -4.93
N VAL A 48 5.03 -0.89 -5.11
CA VAL A 48 4.77 -1.67 -6.32
C VAL A 48 3.70 -2.68 -5.99
N PHE A 49 2.63 -2.72 -6.77
CA PHE A 49 1.55 -3.70 -6.71
C PHE A 49 1.73 -4.70 -7.84
N ASP A 50 1.57 -6.00 -7.58
CA ASP A 50 1.68 -7.04 -8.61
C ASP A 50 0.37 -7.20 -9.39
N GLU A 51 -0.78 -7.12 -8.72
CA GLU A 51 -2.13 -7.36 -9.28
C GLU A 51 -3.04 -6.12 -9.16
N PHE A 52 -2.62 -4.98 -9.72
CA PHE A 52 -3.32 -3.71 -9.54
C PHE A 52 -4.40 -3.42 -10.58
N LEU A 53 -4.22 -3.86 -11.83
CA LEU A 53 -5.13 -3.57 -12.94
C LEU A 53 -5.09 -4.63 -14.04
N GLY A 54 -6.04 -4.61 -14.98
CA GLY A 54 -5.90 -5.33 -16.26
C GLY A 54 -6.55 -6.72 -16.35
N TYR A 55 -7.09 -7.26 -15.25
CA TYR A 55 -7.79 -8.56 -15.23
C TYR A 55 -9.26 -8.47 -14.75
N PRO A 56 -10.17 -9.36 -15.14
CA PRO A 56 -11.56 -9.29 -14.70
C PRO A 56 -11.70 -9.26 -13.16
N GLY A 57 -12.26 -8.18 -12.62
CA GLY A 57 -12.46 -8.00 -11.18
C GLY A 57 -11.30 -7.31 -10.44
N TRP A 58 -10.28 -6.81 -11.15
CA TRP A 58 -9.14 -6.08 -10.57
C TRP A 58 -9.55 -4.96 -9.60
N GLN A 59 -10.70 -4.33 -9.84
CA GLN A 59 -11.21 -3.27 -8.97
C GLN A 59 -11.54 -3.73 -7.56
N GLU A 60 -11.75 -5.03 -7.33
CA GLU A 60 -12.14 -5.55 -6.01
C GLU A 60 -10.96 -6.01 -5.15
N GLY A 61 -9.73 -6.04 -5.70
CA GLY A 61 -8.51 -6.52 -5.05
C GLY A 61 -7.62 -5.38 -4.52
N GLU A 62 -6.35 -5.40 -4.91
CA GLU A 62 -5.34 -4.44 -4.45
C GLU A 62 -5.69 -2.99 -4.79
N PHE A 63 -6.31 -2.77 -5.95
CA PHE A 63 -6.76 -1.44 -6.36
C PHE A 63 -7.70 -0.80 -5.33
N ARG A 64 -8.75 -1.51 -4.92
CA ARG A 64 -9.70 -0.99 -3.93
C ARG A 64 -9.06 -0.87 -2.55
N ALA A 65 -8.22 -1.82 -2.16
CA ALA A 65 -7.47 -1.74 -0.92
C ALA A 65 -6.56 -0.50 -0.86
N PHE A 66 -5.91 -0.15 -1.97
CA PHE A 66 -5.12 1.07 -2.02
C PHE A 66 -6.00 2.33 -2.10
N HIS A 67 -7.09 2.31 -2.87
CA HIS A 67 -7.96 3.47 -3.02
C HIS A 67 -8.65 3.91 -1.73
N GLU A 68 -9.28 3.00 -0.97
CA GLU A 68 -9.90 3.46 0.29
C GLU A 68 -8.81 3.79 1.34
N PHE A 69 -7.57 3.29 1.22
CA PHE A 69 -6.43 3.68 2.09
C PHE A 69 -6.01 5.12 1.80
N VAL A 70 -5.95 5.47 0.52
CA VAL A 70 -5.71 6.84 0.06
C VAL A 70 -6.75 7.80 0.62
N GLU A 71 -8.03 7.42 0.57
CA GLU A 71 -9.13 8.22 1.11
C GLU A 71 -9.08 8.36 2.63
N GLU A 72 -8.83 7.25 3.35
CA GLU A 72 -8.78 7.21 4.81
C GLU A 72 -7.62 8.04 5.40
N HIS A 73 -6.46 8.00 4.75
CA HIS A 73 -5.23 8.64 5.24
C HIS A 73 -4.81 9.90 4.46
N ASP A 74 -5.72 10.53 3.70
CA ASP A 74 -5.43 11.73 2.87
C ASP A 74 -4.09 11.61 2.11
N VAL A 75 -3.88 10.47 1.45
CA VAL A 75 -2.62 10.18 0.76
C VAL A 75 -2.60 10.94 -0.55
N ARG A 76 -1.53 11.69 -0.79
CA ARG A 76 -1.17 12.14 -2.14
C ARG A 76 -0.10 11.22 -2.69
N PHE A 77 -0.26 10.81 -3.93
CA PHE A 77 0.67 9.94 -4.61
C PHE A 77 0.71 10.24 -6.10
N GLU A 78 1.77 9.81 -6.74
CA GLU A 78 1.90 9.84 -8.20
C GLU A 78 2.16 8.42 -8.73
N TYR A 79 1.71 8.16 -9.96
CA TYR A 79 2.08 6.95 -10.67
C TYR A 79 3.50 7.08 -11.23
N VAL A 80 4.38 6.15 -10.84
CA VAL A 80 5.77 6.10 -11.30
C VAL A 80 5.89 5.28 -12.59
N GLY A 81 5.05 4.27 -12.75
CA GLY A 81 5.03 3.42 -13.93
C GLY A 81 4.02 2.29 -13.82
N TRP A 82 3.77 1.62 -14.95
CA TRP A 82 2.92 0.44 -15.04
C TRP A 82 3.41 -0.42 -16.21
N VAL A 83 3.00 -1.69 -16.23
CA VAL A 83 3.35 -2.63 -17.31
C VAL A 83 2.20 -2.70 -18.33
N PRO A 84 2.38 -2.24 -19.60
CA PRO A 84 1.29 -2.12 -20.57
C PRO A 84 0.47 -3.38 -20.86
N ALA A 85 1.08 -4.55 -20.69
CA ALA A 85 0.48 -5.86 -20.91
C ALA A 85 0.59 -6.74 -19.64
N GLY A 86 0.66 -6.10 -18.48
CA GLY A 86 0.71 -6.74 -17.17
C GLY A 86 -0.24 -6.03 -16.21
N GLU A 87 -0.14 -6.44 -14.96
CA GLU A 87 -1.06 -6.01 -13.89
C GLU A 87 -0.36 -5.06 -12.91
N GLN A 88 0.96 -4.93 -13.06
CA GLN A 88 1.84 -4.23 -12.14
C GLN A 88 1.74 -2.71 -12.27
N VAL A 89 1.67 -2.04 -11.12
CA VAL A 89 1.71 -0.59 -11.02
C VAL A 89 2.63 -0.16 -9.88
N ALA A 90 3.45 0.86 -10.15
CA ALA A 90 4.26 1.51 -9.14
C ALA A 90 3.70 2.91 -8.84
N VAL A 91 3.52 3.22 -7.56
CA VAL A 91 3.17 4.55 -7.07
C VAL A 91 4.26 5.09 -6.14
N ARG A 92 4.36 6.40 -6.03
CA ARG A 92 5.21 7.08 -5.05
C ARG A 92 4.35 7.98 -4.17
N ILE A 93 4.49 7.81 -2.86
CA ILE A 93 3.81 8.65 -1.86
C ILE A 93 4.44 10.05 -1.87
N GLU A 94 3.60 11.08 -2.04
CA GLU A 94 3.99 12.49 -1.95
C GLU A 94 3.69 13.05 -0.56
N SER A 95 2.56 12.66 0.04
CA SER A 95 2.20 12.97 1.42
C SER A 95 1.23 11.93 1.98
N ILE A 96 1.22 11.77 3.30
CA ILE A 96 0.21 10.99 4.02
C ILE A 96 -0.29 11.83 5.19
N GLY A 97 -1.62 11.98 5.27
CA GLY A 97 -2.29 12.62 6.38
C GLY A 97 -2.51 11.61 7.50
N PHE A 98 -1.99 11.91 8.69
CA PHE A 98 -2.56 11.32 9.88
C PHE A 98 -3.82 12.13 10.17
N GLY A 99 -5.00 11.49 10.08
CA GLY A 99 -6.26 12.13 10.46
C GLY A 99 -6.18 12.76 11.87
N PRO A 100 -7.16 13.57 12.28
CA PRO A 100 -7.14 14.22 13.60
C PRO A 100 -7.20 13.17 14.72
N GLY A 101 -6.03 12.70 15.14
CA GLY A 101 -5.88 11.60 16.10
C GLY A 101 -4.42 11.24 16.44
N GLY A 102 -3.46 12.07 16.04
CA GLY A 102 -2.10 12.00 16.58
C GLY A 102 -1.93 13.06 17.66
N GLU A 103 -1.97 12.65 18.93
CA GLU A 103 -1.39 13.42 20.03
C GLU A 103 0.13 13.57 19.87
#